data_AF-A0A382R7I6-F1
#
_entry.id   AF-A0A382R7I6-F1
#
_cell.length_a   1.000
_cell.length_b   1.000
_cell.length_c   1.000
_cell.angle_alpha   90.00
_cell.angle_beta   90.00
_cell.angle_gamma   90.00
#
_symmetry.space_group_name_H-M   'P 1'
#
loop_
_entity.id
_entity.type
_entity.pdbx_description
1 polymer ?
#
loop_
_entity_poly.entity_id
_entity_poly.type
_entity_poly.pdbx_seq_one_letter_code
_entity_poly.pdbx_strand_id
1 'polypeptide(L)'
;MLKNIDPSNKSIKPFKAYKSFVLTNNDSGSGHFVLKAVSGSTYNFSTGSASSQSFGTYIPSASSYSMGTFYDLPNWHGINQLYYKRSSDPFGNFGRNNPKKNNRELNGTARIFSIPRQLFGEEIKPQSIKLSVTTGGQSFDIRDDGDGNLYDLAHSASFAAFKSSSFNRAQGVQSNGSGSEVGNVF
;
A
#
# COMPACT_ATOMS: atom_id res chain seq x y z
N MET A 1 10.82 31.11 45.38
CA MET A 1 9.67 30.43 44.72
C MET A 1 9.75 30.71 43.22
N LEU A 2 9.68 29.69 42.37
CA LEU A 2 9.67 29.87 40.92
C LEU A 2 8.30 30.40 40.47
N LYS A 3 8.29 31.43 39.63
CA LYS A 3 7.09 32.14 39.16
C LYS A 3 6.43 31.36 38.02
N ASN A 4 5.12 31.15 38.09
CA ASN A 4 4.37 30.47 37.03
C ASN A 4 4.40 31.31 35.74
N ILE A 5 4.63 30.66 34.60
CA ILE A 5 4.65 31.31 33.29
C ILE A 5 3.22 31.67 32.87
N ASP A 6 3.00 32.94 32.54
CA ASP A 6 1.75 33.47 32.01
C ASP A 6 1.33 32.70 30.74
N PRO A 7 0.06 32.25 30.62
CA PRO A 7 -0.43 31.54 29.43
C PRO A 7 -0.19 32.29 28.11
N SER A 8 -0.21 33.63 28.11
CA SER A 8 0.08 34.46 26.93
C SER A 8 1.54 34.41 26.48
N ASN A 9 2.46 34.06 27.38
CA ASN A 9 3.89 33.88 27.09
C ASN A 9 4.25 32.45 26.69
N LYS A 10 3.25 31.57 26.50
CA LYS A 10 3.43 30.20 26.01
C LYS A 10 3.09 30.16 24.53
N SER A 11 4.11 30.00 23.67
CA SER A 11 3.90 29.69 22.25
C SER A 11 4.15 28.20 22.03
N ILE A 12 3.10 27.46 21.68
CA ILE A 12 3.19 26.05 21.27
C ILE A 12 3.12 26.02 19.74
N LYS A 13 4.22 25.67 19.09
CA LYS A 13 4.26 25.43 17.65
C LYS A 13 4.28 23.92 17.40
N PRO A 14 3.18 23.31 16.93
CA PRO A 14 3.21 21.91 16.57
C PRO A 14 4.15 21.70 15.38
N PHE A 15 4.92 20.62 15.41
CA PHE A 15 5.72 20.15 14.28
C PHE A 15 5.42 18.68 14.05
N LYS A 16 5.45 18.25 12.79
CA LYS A 16 5.38 16.83 12.43
C LYS A 16 6.80 16.29 12.27
N ALA A 17 7.11 15.20 12.96
CA ALA A 17 8.36 14.47 12.78
C ALA A 17 8.08 13.19 11.99
N TYR A 18 8.86 12.94 10.94
CA TYR A 18 8.74 11.73 10.12
C TYR A 18 9.96 10.84 10.33
N LYS A 19 9.72 9.52 10.40
CA LYS A 19 10.78 8.51 10.45
C LYS A 19 11.08 8.05 9.02
N SER A 20 12.34 7.71 8.76
CA SER A 20 12.78 7.13 7.50
C SER A 20 13.20 5.68 7.74
N PHE A 21 12.79 4.80 6.83
CA PHE A 21 13.11 3.38 6.86
C PHE A 21 13.58 2.99 5.47
N VAL A 22 14.58 2.11 5.41
CA VAL A 22 15.03 1.47 4.17
C VAL A 22 14.89 -0.02 4.39
N LEU A 23 14.25 -0.69 3.46
CA LEU A 23 14.12 -2.14 3.44
C LEU A 23 14.66 -2.67 2.12
N THR A 24 15.39 -3.75 2.21
CA THR A 24 16.03 -4.46 1.12
C THR A 24 15.68 -5.93 1.18
N ASN A 25 16.01 -6.67 0.13
CA ASN A 25 15.88 -8.12 0.09
C ASN A 25 16.80 -8.86 1.09
N ASN A 26 17.82 -8.19 1.64
CA ASN A 26 18.73 -8.75 2.64
C ASN A 26 18.19 -8.64 4.07
N ASP A 27 17.12 -7.88 4.30
CA ASP A 27 16.53 -7.68 5.63
C ASP A 27 15.62 -8.85 6.05
N SER A 28 16.00 -10.08 5.68
CA SER A 28 15.30 -11.30 6.07
C SER A 28 15.23 -11.41 7.60
N GLY A 29 14.03 -11.59 8.15
CA GLY A 29 13.79 -11.64 9.60
C GLY A 29 13.41 -10.31 10.24
N SER A 30 13.30 -9.22 9.47
CA SER A 30 12.86 -7.89 9.95
C SER A 30 11.38 -7.80 10.35
N GLY A 31 10.60 -8.89 10.20
CA GLY A 31 9.16 -8.91 10.49
C GLY A 31 8.30 -8.22 9.41
N HIS A 32 8.90 -7.80 8.31
CA HIS A 32 8.21 -7.25 7.15
C HIS A 32 7.93 -8.34 6.13
N PHE A 33 6.65 -8.46 5.74
CA PHE A 33 6.22 -9.47 4.77
C PHE A 33 5.58 -8.80 3.56
N VAL A 34 5.99 -9.27 2.39
CA VAL A 34 5.27 -8.98 1.14
C VAL A 34 4.30 -10.12 0.90
N LEU A 35 3.02 -9.83 1.11
CA LEU A 35 1.97 -10.82 0.90
C LEU A 35 1.52 -10.81 -0.56
N LYS A 36 1.20 -12.00 -1.06
CA LYS A 36 0.55 -12.20 -2.35
C LYS A 36 -0.96 -12.17 -2.15
N ALA A 37 -1.64 -11.56 -3.11
CA ALA A 37 -3.09 -11.55 -3.21
C ALA A 37 -3.48 -11.97 -4.62
N VAL A 38 -4.35 -12.98 -4.74
CA VAL A 38 -4.84 -13.49 -6.02
C VAL A 38 -6.35 -13.64 -5.94
N SER A 39 -7.07 -13.06 -6.90
CA SER A 39 -8.51 -13.16 -7.00
C SER A 39 -8.93 -14.57 -7.39
N GLY A 40 -10.16 -14.92 -7.05
CA GLY A 40 -10.71 -16.22 -7.34
C GLY A 40 -12.06 -16.44 -6.66
N SER A 41 -12.64 -17.61 -6.91
CA SER A 41 -13.87 -18.03 -6.24
C SER A 41 -13.62 -18.36 -4.78
N THR A 42 -14.50 -17.90 -3.90
CA THR A 42 -14.51 -18.26 -2.46
C THR A 42 -15.30 -19.53 -2.18
N TYR A 43 -15.96 -20.10 -3.19
CA TYR A 43 -16.74 -21.33 -3.04
C TYR A 43 -15.84 -22.49 -2.61
N ASN A 44 -16.22 -23.19 -1.53
CA ASN A 44 -15.47 -24.30 -0.94
C ASN A 44 -13.99 -23.98 -0.63
N PHE A 45 -13.70 -22.75 -0.19
CA PHE A 45 -12.36 -22.40 0.26
C PHE A 45 -11.88 -23.36 1.37
N SER A 46 -10.74 -24.02 1.13
CA SER A 46 -10.11 -24.95 2.07
C SER A 46 -8.64 -24.61 2.24
N THR A 47 -8.20 -24.46 3.49
CA THR A 47 -6.81 -24.10 3.83
C THR A 47 -5.81 -25.19 3.45
N GLY A 48 -6.23 -26.45 3.36
CA GLY A 48 -5.35 -27.57 3.02
C GLY A 48 -4.90 -27.62 1.55
N SER A 49 -5.58 -26.92 0.65
CA SER A 49 -5.26 -26.88 -0.78
C SER A 49 -5.09 -25.46 -1.33
N ALA A 50 -5.36 -24.43 -0.52
CA ALA A 50 -5.27 -23.05 -0.94
C ALA A 50 -3.81 -22.59 -1.11
N SER A 51 -3.58 -21.77 -2.14
CA SER A 51 -2.31 -21.05 -2.31
C SER A 51 -2.07 -20.13 -1.11
N SER A 52 -0.89 -20.25 -0.52
CA SER A 52 -0.50 -19.51 0.67
C SER A 52 1.00 -19.25 0.73
N GLN A 53 1.38 -18.32 1.58
CA GLN A 53 2.75 -18.04 1.96
C GLN A 53 2.86 -18.20 3.47
N SER A 54 3.87 -18.93 3.93
CA SER A 54 4.14 -19.12 5.35
C SER A 54 5.47 -18.48 5.72
N PHE A 55 5.51 -17.85 6.90
CA PHE A 55 6.67 -17.07 7.33
C PHE A 55 7.17 -17.52 8.70
N GLY A 56 8.50 -17.48 8.87
CA GLY A 56 9.17 -17.90 10.11
C GLY A 56 9.58 -19.37 10.11
N THR A 57 9.89 -19.89 11.29
CA THR A 57 10.30 -21.28 11.47
C THR A 57 9.07 -22.17 11.64
N TYR A 58 9.06 -23.34 11.01
CA TYR A 58 8.01 -24.33 11.22
C TYR A 58 8.11 -24.92 12.64
N ILE A 59 7.00 -24.95 13.36
CA ILE A 59 6.86 -25.46 14.73
C ILE A 59 6.08 -26.78 14.67
N PRO A 60 6.74 -27.95 14.71
CA PRO A 60 6.07 -29.24 14.53
C PRO A 60 4.99 -29.52 15.58
N SER A 61 5.20 -29.09 16.83
CA SER A 61 4.24 -29.30 17.93
C SER A 61 2.92 -28.54 17.74
N ALA A 62 2.92 -27.50 16.91
CA ALA A 62 1.76 -26.65 16.64
C ALA A 62 1.29 -26.76 15.18
N SER A 63 1.91 -27.61 14.36
CA SER A 63 1.66 -27.75 12.92
C SER A 63 1.52 -26.40 12.18
N SER A 64 2.35 -25.42 12.55
CA SER A 64 2.21 -24.04 12.11
C SER A 64 3.57 -23.34 12.00
N TYR A 65 3.59 -22.19 11.33
CA TYR A 65 4.79 -21.36 11.21
C TYR A 65 4.78 -20.24 12.26
N SER A 66 5.96 -19.92 12.80
CA SER A 66 6.11 -18.98 13.92
C SER A 66 5.62 -17.56 13.65
N MET A 67 5.50 -17.15 12.38
CA MET A 67 4.98 -15.83 11.98
C MET A 67 3.67 -15.95 11.16
N GLY A 68 3.12 -17.15 11.06
CA GLY A 68 1.82 -17.43 10.45
C GLY A 68 1.86 -17.82 8.97
N THR A 69 0.68 -18.25 8.50
CA THR A 69 0.39 -18.59 7.11
C THR A 69 -0.70 -17.68 6.59
N PHE A 70 -0.44 -17.03 5.45
CA PHE A 70 -1.34 -16.08 4.81
C PHE A 70 -1.78 -16.63 3.46
N TYR A 71 -3.07 -16.56 3.17
CA TYR A 71 -3.67 -17.17 1.98
C TYR A 71 -3.95 -16.11 0.92
N ASP A 72 -3.58 -16.40 -0.33
CA ASP A 72 -3.67 -15.46 -1.45
C ASP A 72 -5.11 -14.93 -1.66
N LEU A 73 -6.09 -15.81 -1.52
CA LEU A 73 -7.49 -15.50 -1.80
C LEU A 73 -8.13 -14.60 -0.71
N PRO A 74 -8.07 -14.95 0.59
CA PRO A 74 -8.47 -14.03 1.66
C PRO A 74 -7.76 -12.68 1.61
N ASN A 75 -6.46 -12.64 1.29
CA ASN A 75 -5.71 -11.40 1.15
C ASN A 75 -6.34 -10.49 0.09
N TRP A 76 -6.64 -11.05 -1.10
CA TRP A 76 -7.24 -10.29 -2.19
C TRP A 76 -8.63 -9.76 -1.85
N HIS A 77 -9.51 -10.61 -1.33
CA HIS A 77 -10.87 -10.20 -0.95
C HIS A 77 -10.86 -9.19 0.19
N GLY A 78 -9.94 -9.33 1.15
CA GLY A 78 -9.76 -8.39 2.25
C GLY A 78 -9.41 -6.98 1.77
N ILE A 79 -8.36 -6.84 0.94
CA ILE A 79 -7.99 -5.53 0.40
C ILE A 79 -9.07 -4.98 -0.53
N ASN A 80 -9.71 -5.83 -1.34
CA ASN A 80 -10.78 -5.42 -2.24
C ASN A 80 -11.92 -4.78 -1.45
N GLN A 81 -12.41 -5.48 -0.43
CA GLN A 81 -13.53 -5.01 0.39
C GLN A 81 -13.20 -3.73 1.17
N LEU A 82 -11.98 -3.61 1.70
CA LEU A 82 -11.57 -2.46 2.50
C LEU A 82 -11.31 -1.21 1.64
N TYR A 83 -10.59 -1.35 0.53
CA TYR A 83 -9.98 -0.20 -0.16
C TYR A 83 -10.52 0.06 -1.57
N TYR A 84 -10.94 -0.98 -2.31
CA TYR A 84 -11.16 -0.90 -3.76
C TYR A 84 -12.63 -1.01 -4.19
N LYS A 85 -13.42 -1.88 -3.55
CA LYS A 85 -14.79 -2.22 -3.97
C LYS A 85 -15.74 -1.01 -4.03
N ARG A 86 -15.56 -0.07 -3.10
CA ARG A 86 -16.35 1.17 -2.98
C ARG A 86 -15.48 2.40 -3.20
N SER A 87 -14.59 2.36 -4.20
CA SER A 87 -13.65 3.44 -4.49
C SER A 87 -14.32 4.78 -4.88
N SER A 88 -15.57 4.78 -5.32
CA SER A 88 -16.33 6.00 -5.61
C SER A 88 -17.08 6.57 -4.40
N ASP A 89 -17.10 5.86 -3.27
CA ASP A 89 -17.85 6.22 -2.07
C ASP A 89 -16.89 6.47 -0.88
N PRO A 90 -16.56 7.73 -0.58
CA PRO A 90 -15.61 8.09 0.48
C PRO A 90 -15.97 7.60 1.88
N PHE A 91 -17.24 7.31 2.16
CA PHE A 91 -17.70 6.83 3.47
C PHE A 91 -17.86 5.30 3.50
N GLY A 92 -17.85 4.65 2.33
CA GLY A 92 -18.00 3.21 2.17
C GLY A 92 -16.68 2.44 2.04
N ASN A 93 -15.53 3.11 2.16
CA ASN A 93 -14.21 2.49 2.09
C ASN A 93 -13.28 2.99 3.21
N PHE A 94 -12.19 2.27 3.42
CA PHE A 94 -11.14 2.63 4.36
C PHE A 94 -10.09 3.54 3.69
N GLY A 95 -9.52 4.46 4.47
CA GLY A 95 -8.38 5.29 4.05
C GLY A 95 -8.71 6.56 3.28
N ARG A 96 -9.64 7.38 3.79
CA ARG A 96 -9.93 8.79 3.36
C ARG A 96 -9.82 9.02 1.84
N ASN A 97 -10.53 8.20 1.07
CA ASN A 97 -10.50 8.24 -0.38
C ASN A 97 -11.04 9.57 -0.93
N ASN A 98 -10.30 10.16 -1.88
CA ASN A 98 -10.72 11.31 -2.67
C ASN A 98 -10.70 10.94 -4.17
N PRO A 99 -11.84 10.51 -4.74
CA PRO A 99 -11.92 10.06 -6.13
C PRO A 99 -11.46 11.08 -7.19
N LYS A 100 -11.31 12.36 -6.82
CA LYS A 100 -10.79 13.41 -7.70
C LYS A 100 -9.26 13.44 -7.78
N LYS A 101 -8.58 12.81 -6.83
CA LYS A 101 -7.13 12.86 -6.64
C LYS A 101 -6.47 11.50 -6.65
N ASN A 102 -7.21 10.46 -6.25
CA ASN A 102 -6.73 9.10 -6.31
C ASN A 102 -7.68 8.23 -7.14
N ASN A 103 -7.09 7.39 -7.96
CA ASN A 103 -7.77 6.28 -8.59
C ASN A 103 -7.51 5.03 -7.75
N ARG A 104 -8.40 4.04 -7.82
CA ARG A 104 -8.22 2.78 -7.09
C ARG A 104 -8.74 1.66 -7.96
N GLU A 105 -7.82 0.95 -8.57
CA GLU A 105 -8.10 -0.21 -9.38
C GLU A 105 -7.33 -1.42 -8.87
N LEU A 106 -8.05 -2.48 -8.51
CA LEU A 106 -7.45 -3.74 -8.10
C LEU A 106 -7.55 -4.76 -9.22
N ASN A 107 -6.39 -5.18 -9.73
CA ASN A 107 -6.30 -6.25 -10.70
C ASN A 107 -6.56 -7.63 -10.08
N GLY A 108 -6.61 -8.68 -10.90
CA GLY A 108 -6.75 -10.06 -10.43
C GLY A 108 -5.62 -10.54 -9.52
N THR A 109 -4.49 -9.84 -9.48
CA THR A 109 -3.42 -10.10 -8.52
C THR A 109 -2.87 -8.80 -7.95
N ALA A 110 -2.34 -8.86 -6.72
CA ALA A 110 -1.66 -7.75 -6.09
C ALA A 110 -0.53 -8.25 -5.16
N ARG A 111 0.38 -7.33 -4.83
CA ARG A 111 1.37 -7.48 -3.77
C ARG A 111 1.05 -6.49 -2.67
N ILE A 112 0.96 -6.98 -1.44
CA ILE A 112 0.64 -6.16 -0.27
C ILE A 112 1.92 -5.98 0.52
N PHE A 113 2.35 -4.74 0.64
CA PHE A 113 3.41 -4.35 1.55
C PHE A 113 2.76 -3.74 2.79
N SER A 114 2.80 -4.47 3.91
CA SER A 114 2.23 -3.96 5.17
C SER A 114 3.32 -3.30 6.01
N ILE A 115 3.04 -2.08 6.47
CA ILE A 115 3.88 -1.37 7.44
C ILE A 115 3.08 -1.27 8.74
N PRO A 116 3.54 -1.90 9.84
CA PRO A 116 2.88 -1.76 11.13
C PRO A 116 2.80 -0.30 11.58
N ARG A 117 1.67 0.09 12.18
CA ARG A 117 1.46 1.44 12.74
C ARG A 117 2.54 1.85 13.72
N GLN A 118 3.13 0.91 14.45
CA GLN A 118 4.24 1.16 15.37
C GLN A 118 5.48 1.77 14.69
N LEU A 119 5.65 1.57 13.37
CA LEU A 119 6.78 2.11 12.61
C LEU A 119 6.49 3.51 12.07
N PHE A 120 5.38 3.70 11.35
CA PHE A 120 5.08 4.99 10.71
C PHE A 120 4.38 5.99 11.64
N GLY A 121 3.78 5.53 12.75
CA GLY A 121 3.08 6.37 13.72
C GLY A 121 1.65 6.69 13.31
N GLU A 122 1.41 7.95 12.92
CA GLU A 122 0.06 8.44 12.60
C GLU A 122 -0.26 8.40 11.11
N GLU A 123 0.73 8.70 10.26
CA GLU A 123 0.53 8.89 8.82
C GLU A 123 1.86 8.61 8.08
N ILE A 124 1.76 7.97 6.92
CA ILE A 124 2.90 7.89 6.00
C ILE A 124 3.09 9.25 5.33
N LYS A 125 4.31 9.79 5.35
CA LYS A 125 4.60 11.09 4.74
C LYS A 125 4.23 11.06 3.24
N PRO A 126 3.39 11.97 2.74
CA PRO A 126 3.12 12.06 1.31
C PRO A 126 4.42 12.26 0.49
N GLN A 127 4.49 11.65 -0.69
CA GLN A 127 5.63 11.68 -1.61
C GLN A 127 6.92 11.07 -1.03
N SER A 128 6.80 10.16 -0.06
CA SER A 128 7.96 9.57 0.61
C SER A 128 8.31 8.14 0.16
N ILE A 129 7.35 7.42 -0.43
CA ILE A 129 7.58 6.04 -0.85
C ILE A 129 8.39 6.02 -2.15
N LYS A 130 9.47 5.22 -2.11
CA LYS A 130 10.31 4.89 -3.26
C LYS A 130 10.58 3.40 -3.20
N LEU A 131 10.17 2.67 -4.23
CA LEU A 131 10.37 1.23 -4.32
C LEU A 131 11.09 0.92 -5.63
N SER A 132 12.34 0.48 -5.51
CA SER A 132 13.10 -0.06 -6.63
C SER A 132 12.99 -1.58 -6.60
N VAL A 133 12.45 -2.17 -7.66
CA VAL A 133 12.24 -3.62 -7.75
C VAL A 133 12.75 -4.14 -9.08
N THR A 134 13.49 -5.24 -9.04
CA THR A 134 13.92 -5.96 -10.23
C THR A 134 13.30 -7.36 -10.21
N THR A 135 12.51 -7.69 -11.23
CA THR A 135 11.86 -9.00 -11.37
C THR A 135 11.86 -9.43 -12.83
N GLY A 136 12.18 -10.70 -13.10
CA GLY A 136 12.22 -11.23 -14.47
C GLY A 136 13.18 -10.49 -15.42
N GLY A 137 14.26 -9.89 -14.88
CA GLY A 137 15.22 -9.09 -15.65
C GLY A 137 14.79 -7.66 -15.97
N GLN A 138 13.58 -7.25 -15.56
CA GLN A 138 13.09 -5.88 -15.70
C GLN A 138 13.18 -5.14 -14.37
N SER A 139 13.55 -3.86 -14.43
CA SER A 139 13.62 -2.99 -13.25
C SER A 139 12.54 -1.93 -13.29
N PHE A 140 11.89 -1.71 -12.16
CA PHE A 140 10.81 -0.75 -11.99
C PHE A 140 11.18 0.20 -10.85
N ASP A 141 10.81 1.47 -11.00
CA ASP A 141 11.03 2.50 -10.00
C ASP A 141 9.70 3.15 -9.62
N ILE A 142 9.09 2.62 -8.56
CA ILE A 142 7.74 2.99 -8.14
C ILE A 142 7.80 4.16 -7.16
N ARG A 143 7.02 5.20 -7.43
CA ARG A 143 7.00 6.46 -6.70
C ARG A 143 5.60 6.81 -6.23
N ASP A 144 5.54 7.45 -5.07
CA ASP A 144 4.31 8.01 -4.49
C ASP A 144 4.07 9.44 -4.99
N ASP A 145 2.85 9.69 -5.45
CA ASP A 145 2.42 11.00 -5.95
C ASP A 145 2.00 11.97 -4.84
N GLY A 146 1.80 11.47 -3.62
CA GLY A 146 1.37 12.22 -2.44
C GLY A 146 -0.14 12.35 -2.26
N ASP A 147 -0.93 11.86 -3.21
CA ASP A 147 -2.39 11.83 -3.13
C ASP A 147 -2.93 10.39 -2.94
N GLY A 148 -2.04 9.38 -2.82
CA GLY A 148 -2.40 7.99 -2.56
C GLY A 148 -2.22 7.04 -3.76
N ASN A 149 -1.67 7.53 -4.88
CA ASN A 149 -1.37 6.71 -6.04
C ASN A 149 0.12 6.40 -6.11
N LEU A 150 0.43 5.20 -6.57
CA LEU A 150 1.78 4.78 -6.93
C LEU A 150 1.88 4.68 -8.45
N TYR A 151 2.98 5.17 -9.00
CA TYR A 151 3.28 5.12 -10.44
C TYR A 151 4.72 4.70 -10.69
N ASP A 152 4.99 4.14 -11.86
CA ASP A 152 6.36 3.86 -12.31
C ASP A 152 6.97 5.12 -12.91
N LEU A 153 8.15 5.50 -12.43
CA LEU A 153 8.87 6.71 -12.86
C LEU A 153 9.15 6.72 -14.36
N ALA A 154 9.43 5.55 -14.94
CA ALA A 154 9.63 5.40 -16.39
C ALA A 154 8.37 5.76 -17.21
N HIS A 155 7.19 5.66 -16.60
CA HIS A 155 5.89 5.96 -17.20
C HIS A 155 5.24 7.23 -16.61
N SER A 156 6.05 8.09 -15.96
CA SER A 156 5.57 9.30 -15.27
C SER A 156 4.80 10.28 -16.16
N ALA A 157 5.15 10.40 -17.45
CA ALA A 157 4.41 11.22 -18.40
C ALA A 157 2.98 10.70 -18.64
N SER A 158 2.84 9.37 -18.80
CA SER A 158 1.54 8.71 -18.95
C SER A 158 0.71 8.84 -17.67
N PHE A 159 1.34 8.68 -16.49
CA PHE A 159 0.69 8.93 -15.20
C PHE A 159 0.18 10.36 -15.06
N ALA A 160 1.01 11.36 -15.37
CA ALA A 160 0.62 12.76 -15.30
C ALA A 160 -0.56 13.06 -16.24
N ALA A 161 -0.55 12.53 -17.46
CA ALA A 161 -1.66 12.65 -18.40
C ALA A 161 -2.94 12.01 -17.85
N PHE A 162 -2.87 10.78 -17.32
CA PHE A 162 -4.01 10.08 -16.73
C PHE A 162 -4.58 10.79 -15.49
N LYS A 163 -3.71 11.31 -14.63
CA LYS A 163 -4.13 12.11 -13.46
C LYS A 163 -4.78 13.42 -13.89
N SER A 164 -4.23 14.09 -14.90
CA SER A 164 -4.79 15.34 -15.43
C SER A 164 -6.16 15.15 -16.09
N SER A 165 -6.44 13.96 -16.62
CA SER A 165 -7.76 13.60 -17.16
C SER A 165 -8.75 13.14 -16.09
N SER A 166 -8.50 13.46 -14.81
CA SER A 166 -9.33 12.99 -13.68
C SER A 166 -9.51 11.46 -13.67
N PHE A 167 -8.46 10.74 -14.07
CA PHE A 167 -8.46 9.28 -14.18
C PHE A 167 -9.47 8.71 -15.18
N ASN A 168 -9.87 9.52 -16.18
CA ASN A 168 -10.74 9.08 -17.25
C ASN A 168 -9.93 8.65 -18.47
N ARG A 169 -9.95 7.35 -18.79
CA ARG A 169 -9.25 6.77 -19.95
C ARG A 169 -9.85 7.20 -21.30
N ALA A 170 -11.13 7.56 -21.32
CA ALA A 170 -11.81 7.99 -22.54
C ALA A 170 -11.44 9.41 -22.98
N GLN A 171 -10.75 10.20 -22.14
CA GLN A 171 -10.33 11.57 -22.47
C GLN A 171 -9.02 11.62 -23.29
N GLY A 172 -8.77 10.63 -24.15
CA GLY A 172 -7.64 10.63 -25.07
C GLY A 172 -6.27 10.44 -24.40
N VAL A 173 -6.23 9.79 -23.23
CA VAL A 173 -4.98 9.46 -22.55
C VAL A 173 -4.19 8.49 -23.43
N GLN A 174 -2.93 8.81 -23.72
CA GLN A 174 -2.07 7.94 -24.53
C GLN A 174 -2.04 6.52 -23.97
N SER A 175 -2.14 5.53 -24.85
CA SER A 175 -2.17 4.10 -24.49
C SER A 175 -3.25 3.75 -23.44
N ASN A 176 -4.36 4.49 -23.40
CA ASN A 176 -5.46 4.35 -22.42
C ASN A 176 -5.01 4.40 -20.95
N GLY A 177 -3.91 5.11 -20.66
CA GLY A 177 -3.35 5.15 -19.30
C GLY A 177 -2.73 3.81 -18.86
N SER A 178 -2.38 2.93 -19.80
CA SER A 178 -1.66 1.68 -19.48
C SER A 178 -0.32 1.98 -18.82
N GLY A 179 0.00 1.26 -17.73
CA GLY A 179 1.22 1.44 -16.95
C GLY A 179 1.31 2.76 -16.17
N SER A 180 0.25 3.55 -16.17
CA SER A 180 0.23 4.89 -15.58
C SER A 180 0.11 4.83 -14.05
N GLU A 181 -0.80 4.01 -13.53
CA GLU A 181 -0.95 3.73 -12.11
C GLU A 181 -0.66 2.25 -11.86
N VAL A 182 0.14 1.96 -10.84
CA VAL A 182 0.65 0.60 -10.56
C VAL A 182 0.33 0.15 -9.14
N GLY A 183 -0.31 1.00 -8.34
CA GLY A 183 -0.78 0.65 -7.00
C GLY A 183 -1.21 1.88 -6.21
N ASN A 184 -1.45 1.68 -4.92
CA ASN A 184 -1.89 2.73 -4.02
C ASN A 184 -1.21 2.61 -2.65
N VAL A 185 -1.22 3.72 -1.92
CA VAL A 185 -0.86 3.81 -0.50
C VAL A 185 -2.04 4.38 0.27
N PHE A 186 -2.32 3.85 1.46
CA PHE A 186 -3.46 4.20 2.29
C PHE A 186 -3.06 4.40 3.75
#